data_AF-A0A127QGW2-F1
#
_entry.id   AF-A0A127QGW2-F1
#
_cell.length_a   1.000
_cell.length_b   1.000
_cell.length_c   1.000
_cell.angle_alpha   90.00
_cell.angle_beta   90.00
_cell.angle_gamma   90.00
#
_symmetry.space_group_name_H-M   'P 1'
#
loop_
_entity.id
_entity.type
_entity.pdbx_description
1 polymer ?
#
loop_
_entity_poly.entity_id
_entity_poly.type
_entity_poly.pdbx_seq_one_letter_code
_entity_poly.pdbx_strand_id
1 'polypeptide(L)' 'MAPPVVRPAYVAPPGVVYVEPTYAIPGPGYVWAYHPHYGWGWHHPQYGWHRGWH' A
#
# COMPACT_ATOMS: atom_id res chain seq x y z
N MET A 1 -21.90 -9.27 -10.83
CA MET A 1 -21.28 -9.23 -9.49
C MET A 1 -19.81 -8.89 -9.68
N ALA A 2 -19.31 -7.77 -9.14
CA ALA A 2 -17.87 -7.54 -9.08
C ALA A 2 -17.26 -8.51 -8.04
N PRO A 3 -16.08 -9.10 -8.29
CA PRO A 3 -15.48 -10.02 -7.34
C PRO A 3 -15.27 -9.35 -5.98
N PRO A 4 -15.42 -10.06 -4.86
CA PRO A 4 -15.07 -9.53 -3.56
C PRO A 4 -13.58 -9.19 -3.58
N VAL A 5 -13.27 -7.90 -3.59
CA VAL A 5 -11.89 -7.43 -3.44
C VAL A 5 -11.48 -7.83 -2.02
N VAL A 6 -10.73 -8.93 -1.90
CA VAL A 6 -10.00 -9.25 -0.68
C VAL A 6 -9.00 -8.13 -0.50
N ARG A 7 -9.40 -7.11 0.27
CA ARG A 7 -8.49 -6.05 0.69
C ARG A 7 -7.61 -6.71 1.75
N PRO A 8 -6.29 -6.87 1.53
CA PRO A 8 -5.40 -7.25 2.62
C PRO A 8 -5.66 -6.25 3.76
N ALA A 9 -5.86 -6.76 4.98
CA ALA A 9 -6.12 -5.91 6.13
C ALA A 9 -4.93 -4.96 6.28
N TYR A 10 -5.13 -3.69 5.95
CA TYR A 10 -4.11 -2.67 6.03
C TYR A 10 -3.84 -2.39 7.50
N VAL A 11 -2.65 -2.72 7.99
CA VAL A 11 -2.28 -2.46 9.38
C VAL A 11 -1.44 -1.20 9.41
N ALA A 12 -2.03 -0.11 9.89
CA ALA A 12 -1.29 1.08 10.28
C ALA A 12 -0.50 0.77 11.56
N PRO A 13 0.79 1.18 11.65
CA PRO A 13 1.50 1.12 12.92
C PRO A 13 0.80 1.98 14.00
N PRO A 14 0.99 1.67 15.30
CA PRO A 14 0.46 2.49 16.38
C PRO A 14 0.89 3.96 16.25
N GLY A 15 -0.07 4.87 16.31
CA GLY A 15 0.18 6.32 16.15
C GLY A 15 0.25 6.81 14.71
N VAL A 16 0.14 5.93 13.72
CA VAL A 16 0.05 6.31 12.30
C VAL A 16 -1.41 6.30 11.87
N VAL A 17 -1.88 7.43 11.34
CA VAL A 17 -3.20 7.51 10.71
C VAL A 17 -3.16 6.77 9.38
N TYR A 18 -4.11 5.86 9.16
CA TYR A 18 -4.30 5.25 7.85
C TYR A 18 -4.73 6.31 6.84
N VAL A 19 -3.99 6.45 5.74
CA VAL A 19 -4.37 7.29 4.60
C VAL A 19 -4.73 6.36 3.46
N GLU A 20 -5.94 6.49 2.93
CA GLU A 20 -6.37 5.65 1.81
C GLU A 20 -5.59 5.97 0.52
N PRO A 21 -5.44 5.00 -0.40
CA PRO A 21 -4.77 5.24 -1.67
C PRO A 21 -5.49 6.33 -2.48
N THR A 22 -4.75 7.37 -2.88
CA THR A 22 -5.28 8.46 -3.72
C THR A 22 -5.20 8.16 -5.22
N TYR A 23 -4.64 7.01 -5.59
CA TYR A 23 -4.44 6.57 -6.97
C TYR A 23 -4.51 5.05 -7.10
N ALA A 24 -4.70 4.58 -8.34
CA ALA A 24 -4.87 3.16 -8.63
C ALA A 24 -3.65 2.32 -8.26
N ILE A 25 -3.90 1.02 -8.02
CA ILE A 25 -2.83 0.04 -7.81
C ILE A 25 -1.95 -0.05 -9.07
N PRO A 26 -0.61 0.01 -8.96
CA PRO A 26 0.30 -0.01 -10.11
C PRO A 26 0.29 -1.33 -10.88
N GLY A 27 -0.04 -2.43 -10.19
CA GLY A 27 -0.12 -3.75 -10.78
C GLY A 27 -0.41 -4.83 -9.74
N PRO A 28 -0.57 -6.09 -10.17
CA PRO A 28 -0.75 -7.22 -9.27
C PRO A 28 0.41 -7.33 -8.26
N GLY A 29 0.09 -7.73 -7.02
CA GLY A 29 1.10 -7.97 -5.97
C GLY A 29 1.52 -6.73 -5.17
N TYR A 30 1.15 -5.52 -5.60
CA TYR A 30 1.34 -4.32 -4.79
C TYR A 30 0.34 -4.28 -3.62
N VAL A 31 0.84 -3.96 -2.44
CA VAL A 31 0.03 -3.76 -1.23
C VAL A 31 0.19 -2.33 -0.74
N TRP A 32 -0.88 -1.74 -0.22
CA TRP A 32 -0.79 -0.42 0.38
C TRP A 32 -0.17 -0.55 1.77
N ALA A 33 0.98 0.07 1.97
CA ALA A 33 1.78 -0.08 3.17
C ALA A 33 2.31 1.28 3.64
N TYR A 34 2.69 1.36 4.90
CA TYR A 34 3.30 2.55 5.49
C TYR A 34 4.83 2.47 5.39
N HIS A 35 5.44 3.46 4.73
CA HIS A 35 6.87 3.70 4.72
C HIS A 35 7.23 4.72 5.82
N PRO A 36 8.21 4.45 6.70
CA PRO A 36 8.53 5.34 7.82
C PRO A 36 8.99 6.74 7.40
N HIS A 37 9.72 6.86 6.29
CA HIS A 37 10.18 8.15 5.77
C HIS A 37 9.18 8.88 4.84
N TYR A 38 8.48 8.16 3.96
CA TYR A 38 7.64 8.75 2.91
C TYR A 38 6.13 8.65 3.17
N GLY A 39 5.70 7.92 4.21
CA GLY A 39 4.29 7.72 4.52
C GLY A 39 3.64 6.58 3.72
N TRP A 40 2.34 6.70 3.42
CA TRP A 40 1.59 5.63 2.76
C TRP A 40 1.90 5.52 1.25
N GLY A 41 2.16 4.30 0.80
CA GLY A 41 2.48 4.01 -0.60
C GLY A 41 2.23 2.56 -0.99
N TRP A 42 2.36 2.26 -2.28
CA TRP A 42 2.31 0.88 -2.77
C TRP A 42 3.67 0.21 -2.59
N HIS A 43 3.71 -0.93 -1.93
CA HIS A 43 4.88 -1.76 -1.75
C HIS A 43 4.69 -3.11 -2.43
N HIS A 44 5.69 -3.56 -3.18
CA HIS A 44 5.74 -4.90 -3.75
C HIS A 44 6.85 -5.69 -3.05
N PRO A 45 6.59 -6.91 -2.54
CA PRO A 45 7.58 -7.67 -1.79
C PRO A 45 8.84 -8.02 -2.61
N GLN A 46 8.73 -8.09 -3.94
CA GLN A 46 9.87 -8.39 -4.83
C GLN A 46 10.47 -7.15 -5.52
N TYR A 47 9.69 -6.08 -5.72
CA TYR A 47 10.11 -4.92 -6.51
C TYR A 47 10.31 -3.66 -5.64
N GLY A 48 9.98 -3.73 -4.35
CA GLY A 48 10.08 -2.62 -3.41
C GLY A 48 8.94 -1.62 -3.56
N TRP A 49 9.19 -0.39 -3.14
CA TRP A 49 8.18 0.67 -3.13
C TRP A 49 7.96 1.30 -4.50
N HIS A 50 6.69 1.46 -4.86
CA HIS A 50 6.28 2.25 -5.99
C HIS A 50 6.72 3.71 -5.81
N ARG A 51 7.15 4.36 -6.90
CA ARG A 51 7.79 5.69 -6.94
C ARG A 51 9.28 5.72 -6.52
N GLY A 52 9.94 4.57 -6.41
CA GLY A 52 11.38 4.52 -6.16
C GLY A 52 11.77 4.99 -4.76
N TRP A 53 10.87 4.84 -3.79
CA TRP A 53 11.18 5.10 -2.39
C TRP A 53 12.16 4.03 -1.88
N HIS A 54 13.24 4.47 -1.24
CA HIS A 54 14.36 3.65 -0.81
C HIS A 54 14.74 3.94 0.64
#